data_AF-A0A3B6SIT4-F1
#
_entry.id   AF-A0A3B6SIT4-F1
#
_cell.length_a   1.000
_cell.length_b   1.000
_cell.length_c   1.000
_cell.angle_alpha   90.00
_cell.angle_beta   90.00
_cell.angle_gamma   90.00
#
_symmetry.space_group_name_H-M   'P 1'
#
loop_
_entity.id
_entity.type
_entity.pdbx_description
1 polymer ?
#
loop_
_entity_poly.entity_id
_entity_poly.type
_entity_poly.pdbx_seq_one_letter_code
_entity_poly.pdbx_strand_id
1 'polypeptide(L)'
;MFSPSSIALRFRTCTSAPGSHRTARTTPKVPTGLHPPLPTPRIRNPPRINEFPFPCCPAGARGDHRPSTEASAPPRPDPSGGMTGAASQAYGEAWYWDERYRKESGPFDWYQKYPALAPLLRLYVRPHQRLLLVGCGNSVFGENMVHDGYQDVVNIDISSVVIEQMKKKYHDKPQLKYTKMDVRNMSDFESGSFDAVIDKGTLDSIMCGQNSQEHAAKMLGEVNRILNDKGVYIMITYGDPSYRLNLLKDLQFWTVKLHVIDRWERSSKKTWDLTEPLPLQDDSTSIINLLGPKPDVHYIYVCIKDNDSARVELKVEINEADK
;
A
#
# COMPACT_ATOMS: atom_id res chain seq x y z
N MET A 1 -43.47 -22.60 -47.79
CA MET A 1 -44.19 -23.00 -46.57
C MET A 1 -43.83 -22.01 -45.47
N PHE A 2 -44.87 -21.36 -44.95
CA PHE A 2 -45.06 -20.41 -43.83
C PHE A 2 -43.87 -19.97 -42.96
N SER A 3 -43.80 -18.78 -42.37
CA SER A 3 -44.41 -17.43 -42.50
C SER A 3 -43.97 -16.67 -41.22
N PRO A 4 -43.60 -15.38 -41.27
CA PRO A 4 -43.39 -14.53 -40.10
C PRO A 4 -44.68 -13.78 -39.75
N SER A 5 -44.94 -13.51 -38.46
CA SER A 5 -46.07 -12.64 -38.03
C SER A 5 -45.58 -11.32 -37.45
N SER A 6 -45.93 -10.25 -38.14
CA SER A 6 -45.97 -8.85 -37.69
C SER A 6 -47.09 -8.63 -36.68
N ILE A 7 -47.03 -7.53 -35.92
CA ILE A 7 -48.18 -6.63 -35.74
C ILE A 7 -47.65 -5.20 -35.50
N ALA A 8 -48.04 -4.32 -36.42
CA ALA A 8 -48.14 -2.89 -36.22
C ALA A 8 -49.60 -2.53 -36.50
N LEU A 9 -50.20 -1.68 -35.67
CA LEU A 9 -51.44 -1.00 -36.03
C LEU A 9 -51.38 0.46 -35.57
N ARG A 10 -51.34 1.36 -36.56
CA ARG A 10 -51.80 2.75 -36.44
C ARG A 10 -53.34 2.74 -36.46
N PHE A 11 -53.98 3.75 -35.87
CA PHE A 11 -54.77 4.73 -36.64
C PHE A 11 -55.42 5.85 -35.79
N ARG A 12 -55.30 7.06 -36.35
CA ARG A 12 -56.25 8.18 -36.49
C ARG A 12 -56.76 9.04 -35.32
N THR A 13 -56.59 10.32 -35.62
CA THR A 13 -57.18 11.59 -35.18
C THR A 13 -58.68 11.73 -35.43
N CYS A 14 -59.39 12.55 -34.62
CA CYS A 14 -60.09 13.79 -35.07
C CYS A 14 -60.91 14.50 -33.95
N THR A 15 -60.61 15.79 -33.76
CA THR A 15 -61.49 16.99 -33.59
C THR A 15 -62.85 16.93 -32.85
N SER A 16 -63.05 17.79 -31.84
CA SER A 16 -63.81 19.08 -31.92
C SER A 16 -64.31 19.58 -30.54
N ALA A 17 -64.29 20.90 -30.34
CA ALA A 17 -64.89 21.68 -29.24
C ALA A 17 -66.41 21.91 -29.50
N PRO A 18 -67.23 22.70 -28.73
CA PRO A 18 -66.92 23.76 -27.74
C PRO A 18 -67.87 23.87 -26.50
N GLY A 19 -67.60 24.82 -25.61
CA GLY A 19 -68.54 25.26 -24.55
C GLY A 19 -67.98 26.38 -23.66
N SER A 20 -68.53 27.58 -23.78
CA SER A 20 -68.14 28.82 -23.08
C SER A 20 -68.81 28.99 -21.71
N HIS A 21 -68.13 29.61 -20.74
CA HIS A 21 -68.73 30.62 -19.87
C HIS A 21 -67.65 31.55 -19.26
N ARG A 22 -67.95 32.86 -19.31
CA ARG A 22 -67.20 34.01 -18.76
C ARG A 22 -67.45 34.13 -17.25
N THR A 23 -66.41 34.56 -16.50
CA THR A 23 -66.49 35.67 -15.53
C THR A 23 -65.09 36.15 -15.09
N ALA A 24 -64.81 37.40 -15.49
CA ALA A 24 -64.06 38.50 -14.89
C ALA A 24 -63.00 38.32 -13.76
N ARG A 25 -61.89 39.06 -14.00
CA ARG A 25 -61.13 39.96 -13.08
C ARG A 25 -60.17 39.31 -12.07
N THR A 26 -58.85 39.44 -12.28
CA THR A 26 -57.97 40.53 -11.79
C THR A 26 -56.51 40.12 -11.97
N THR A 27 -55.70 40.96 -12.62
CA THR A 27 -54.26 40.79 -12.79
C THR A 27 -53.49 41.33 -11.58
N PRO A 28 -52.50 40.60 -11.03
CA PRO A 28 -51.39 41.20 -10.32
C PRO A 28 -50.13 41.25 -11.19
N LYS A 29 -49.46 42.40 -11.14
CA LYS A 29 -48.20 42.74 -11.80
C LYS A 29 -47.07 41.77 -11.40
N VAL A 30 -46.30 41.32 -12.39
CA VAL A 30 -44.99 40.68 -12.19
C VAL A 30 -43.96 41.78 -11.90
N PRO A 31 -43.19 41.74 -10.80
CA PRO A 31 -42.02 42.58 -10.63
C PRO A 31 -40.86 41.96 -11.40
N THR A 32 -40.39 42.67 -12.42
CA THR A 32 -39.09 42.44 -13.04
C THR A 32 -37.98 42.85 -12.07
N GLY A 33 -37.33 41.86 -11.45
CA GLY A 33 -36.15 42.03 -10.62
C GLY A 33 -35.16 40.90 -10.91
N LEU A 34 -34.31 41.09 -11.91
CA LEU A 34 -33.15 40.24 -12.18
C LEU A 34 -32.09 40.51 -11.10
N HIS A 35 -32.02 39.66 -10.08
CA HIS A 35 -30.79 39.52 -9.29
C HIS A 35 -29.91 38.45 -9.96
N PRO A 36 -28.60 38.71 -10.15
CA PRO A 36 -27.67 37.67 -10.61
C PRO A 36 -27.57 36.57 -9.55
N PRO A 37 -27.34 35.30 -9.94
CA PRO A 37 -27.21 34.21 -8.98
C PRO A 37 -26.01 34.47 -8.08
N LEU A 38 -26.21 34.29 -6.77
CA LEU A 38 -25.13 34.30 -5.77
C LEU A 38 -24.06 33.28 -6.19
N PRO A 39 -22.75 33.61 -6.08
CA PRO A 39 -21.70 32.68 -6.41
C PRO A 39 -21.80 31.46 -5.49
N THR A 40 -21.95 30.29 -6.09
CA THR A 40 -21.77 29.01 -5.40
C THR A 40 -20.45 29.06 -4.62
N PRO A 41 -20.43 28.74 -3.31
CA PRO A 41 -19.18 28.69 -2.57
C PRO A 41 -18.26 27.69 -3.27
N ARG A 42 -17.12 28.17 -3.75
CA ARG A 42 -16.04 27.30 -4.22
C ARG A 42 -15.68 26.42 -3.04
N ILE A 43 -16.06 25.14 -3.10
CA ILE A 43 -15.47 24.11 -2.28
C ILE A 43 -13.98 24.20 -2.59
N ARG A 44 -13.21 24.76 -1.65
CA ARG A 44 -11.76 24.69 -1.74
C ARG A 44 -11.44 23.20 -1.75
N ASN A 45 -10.78 22.74 -2.81
CA ASN A 45 -10.17 21.42 -2.79
C ASN A 45 -9.39 21.30 -1.47
N PRO A 46 -9.52 20.18 -0.74
CA PRO A 46 -8.67 19.94 0.42
C PRO A 46 -7.20 20.10 -0.01
N PRO A 47 -6.32 20.59 0.88
CA PRO A 47 -4.91 20.76 0.55
C PRO A 47 -4.35 19.46 -0.01
N ARG A 48 -3.61 19.56 -1.12
CA ARG A 48 -2.94 18.40 -1.73
C ARG A 48 -2.12 17.71 -0.65
N ILE A 49 -2.36 16.42 -0.48
CA ILE A 49 -1.51 15.56 0.32
C ILE A 49 -0.13 15.66 -0.35
N ASN A 50 0.84 16.21 0.36
CA ASN A 50 2.20 16.13 -0.12
C ASN A 50 2.59 14.65 -0.05
N GLU A 51 2.61 13.98 -1.20
CA GLU A 51 3.25 12.68 -1.44
C GLU A 51 4.77 12.83 -1.29
N PHE A 52 5.24 13.35 -0.15
CA PHE A 52 6.67 13.28 0.11
C PHE A 52 7.00 11.81 0.37
N PRO A 53 7.90 11.20 -0.43
CA PRO A 53 8.39 9.87 -0.13
C PRO A 53 8.96 9.87 1.30
N PHE A 54 8.86 8.74 1.99
CA PHE A 54 9.53 8.54 3.27
C PHE A 54 10.97 9.05 3.11
N PRO A 55 11.45 9.96 3.98
CA PRO A 55 12.80 10.47 3.84
C PRO A 55 13.78 9.30 3.91
N CYS A 56 14.49 9.03 2.81
CA CYS A 56 15.60 8.09 2.81
C CYS A 56 16.65 8.63 3.77
N CYS A 57 16.81 8.02 4.94
CA CYS A 57 17.97 8.26 5.79
C CYS A 57 19.19 7.60 5.12
N PRO A 58 20.22 8.36 4.72
CA PRO A 58 21.52 7.76 4.44
C PRO A 58 22.10 7.20 5.76
N ALA A 59 22.63 5.99 5.72
CA ALA A 59 23.34 5.41 6.87
C ALA A 59 24.52 6.31 7.26
N GLY A 60 24.57 6.68 8.54
CA GLY A 60 25.44 7.75 9.07
C GLY A 60 26.93 7.43 9.06
N ALA A 61 27.71 8.52 9.04
CA ALA A 61 29.11 8.53 9.44
C ALA A 61 29.25 8.08 10.90
N ARG A 62 30.23 7.21 11.15
CA ARG A 62 30.59 6.73 12.50
C ARG A 62 31.11 7.91 13.33
N GLY A 63 30.46 8.16 14.46
CA GLY A 63 30.98 9.04 15.52
C GLY A 63 31.09 8.24 16.81
N ASP A 64 32.33 8.03 17.27
CA ASP A 64 32.64 7.39 18.55
C ASP A 64 32.10 8.23 19.72
N HIS A 65 31.22 7.67 20.55
CA HIS A 65 31.02 8.17 21.90
C HIS A 65 30.83 7.04 22.92
N ARG A 66 31.66 7.11 23.96
CA ARG A 66 31.70 6.27 25.17
C ARG A 66 30.43 6.48 26.02
N PRO A 67 29.95 5.48 26.78
CA PRO A 67 28.71 5.62 27.52
C PRO A 67 28.93 6.31 28.87
N SER A 68 28.04 7.25 29.21
CA SER A 68 27.84 7.75 30.58
C SER A 68 26.39 7.45 30.96
N THR A 69 26.21 6.80 32.10
CA THR A 69 24.94 6.42 32.72
C THR A 69 24.17 7.63 33.23
N GLU A 70 22.88 7.74 32.90
CA GLU A 70 21.76 7.99 33.83
C GLU A 70 20.43 8.08 33.05
N ALA A 71 19.40 7.41 33.55
CA ALA A 71 18.08 7.34 32.93
C ALA A 71 17.20 8.50 33.41
N SER A 72 16.74 9.34 32.49
CA SER A 72 15.64 10.29 32.73
C SER A 72 14.74 10.39 31.50
N ALA A 73 13.42 10.40 31.72
CA ALA A 73 12.37 10.42 30.69
C ALA A 73 12.51 11.63 29.72
N PRO A 74 12.03 11.51 28.47
CA PRO A 74 12.21 12.57 27.46
C PRO A 74 11.39 13.84 27.78
N PRO A 75 11.92 15.04 27.52
CA PRO A 75 11.22 16.29 27.76
C PRO A 75 10.10 16.51 26.75
N ARG A 76 9.01 17.14 27.19
CA ARG A 76 7.93 17.61 26.30
C ARG A 76 8.40 18.83 25.51
N PRO A 77 8.01 18.99 24.23
CA PRO A 77 8.44 20.13 23.42
C PRO A 77 7.79 21.44 23.88
N ASP A 78 8.62 22.48 24.00
CA ASP A 78 8.28 23.88 24.27
C ASP A 78 7.49 24.49 23.09
N PRO A 79 6.39 25.24 23.30
CA PRO A 79 5.60 25.82 22.21
C PRO A 79 6.22 27.08 21.56
N SER A 80 7.41 27.52 21.94
CA SER A 80 7.95 28.81 21.50
C SER A 80 9.41 28.77 21.04
N GLY A 81 9.66 28.27 19.82
CA GLY A 81 10.99 28.33 19.19
C GLY A 81 10.96 28.08 17.69
N GLY A 82 11.60 28.97 16.91
CA GLY A 82 11.50 29.07 15.45
C GLY A 82 11.91 27.84 14.63
N MET A 83 11.27 27.71 13.47
CA MET A 83 11.57 26.75 12.41
C MET A 83 13.01 26.89 11.90
N THR A 84 13.80 25.81 11.98
CA THR A 84 14.65 25.29 10.89
C THR A 84 15.21 23.91 11.27
N GLY A 85 14.54 22.87 10.80
CA GLY A 85 14.92 21.46 10.93
C GLY A 85 13.74 20.62 10.48
N ALA A 86 13.87 19.90 9.37
CA ALA A 86 12.80 19.01 8.91
C ALA A 86 12.50 18.01 10.03
N ALA A 87 11.35 18.17 10.70
CA ALA A 87 10.91 17.22 11.71
C ALA A 87 10.89 15.85 11.03
N SER A 88 11.76 14.94 11.47
CA SER A 88 11.66 13.54 11.08
C SER A 88 10.27 13.09 11.51
N GLN A 89 9.39 12.87 10.54
CA GLN A 89 8.06 12.38 10.81
C GLN A 89 8.23 11.03 11.51
N ALA A 90 7.58 10.86 12.66
CA ALA A 90 7.76 9.72 13.57
C ALA A 90 7.09 8.44 13.02
N TYR A 91 7.31 8.12 11.74
CA TYR A 91 6.73 7.00 11.02
C TYR A 91 7.07 5.64 11.64
N GLY A 92 8.19 5.54 12.34
CA GLY A 92 8.53 4.32 13.10
C GLY A 92 7.66 4.10 14.35
N GLU A 93 6.87 5.09 14.76
CA GLU A 93 6.16 5.08 16.04
C GLU A 93 4.66 4.80 15.87
N ALA A 94 4.13 3.88 16.67
CA ALA A 94 2.70 3.51 16.63
C ALA A 94 1.76 4.70 16.89
N TRP A 95 2.14 5.60 17.80
CA TRP A 95 1.31 6.76 18.17
C TRP A 95 1.12 7.73 17.01
N TYR A 96 2.09 7.85 16.11
CA TYR A 96 2.00 8.70 14.93
C TYR A 96 0.86 8.21 14.02
N TRP A 97 0.82 6.89 13.77
CA TRP A 97 -0.19 6.27 12.93
C TRP A 97 -1.58 6.32 13.54
N ASP A 98 -1.71 6.03 14.85
CA ASP A 98 -2.98 6.21 15.56
C ASP A 98 -3.53 7.63 15.41
N GLU A 99 -2.67 8.65 15.55
CA GLU A 99 -3.08 10.05 15.41
C GLU A 99 -3.48 10.41 13.97
N ARG A 100 -2.73 9.91 12.98
CA ARG A 100 -3.09 10.07 11.56
C ARG A 100 -4.46 9.48 11.28
N TYR A 101 -4.71 8.24 11.69
CA TYR A 101 -5.97 7.55 11.38
C TYR A 101 -7.19 8.08 12.17
N ARG A 102 -6.97 8.77 13.29
CA ARG A 102 -8.05 9.55 13.94
C ARG A 102 -8.46 10.77 13.12
N LYS A 103 -7.50 11.45 12.49
CA LYS A 103 -7.73 12.67 11.70
C LYS A 103 -8.20 12.37 10.28
N GLU A 104 -7.69 11.31 9.69
CA GLU A 104 -7.86 10.96 8.28
C GLU A 104 -8.39 9.53 8.15
N SER A 105 -9.72 9.37 8.27
CA SER A 105 -10.37 8.05 8.19
C SER A 105 -10.65 7.58 6.76
N GLY A 106 -10.41 8.43 5.75
CA GLY A 106 -10.64 8.10 4.34
C GLY A 106 -9.54 7.18 3.79
N PRO A 107 -9.84 6.32 2.79
CA PRO A 107 -8.87 5.37 2.27
C PRO A 107 -7.65 6.08 1.66
N PHE A 108 -6.47 5.57 1.95
CA PHE A 108 -5.21 6.08 1.41
C PHE A 108 -4.29 4.94 0.96
N ASP A 109 -3.70 5.09 -0.21
CA ASP A 109 -2.73 4.13 -0.77
C ASP A 109 -1.37 4.78 -0.90
N TRP A 110 -0.41 4.28 -0.12
CA TRP A 110 1.00 4.51 -0.40
C TRP A 110 1.40 3.75 -1.67
N TYR A 111 2.20 4.41 -2.51
CA TYR A 111 2.79 3.88 -3.75
C TYR A 111 1.74 3.51 -4.80
N GLN A 112 1.74 2.27 -5.27
CA GLN A 112 0.86 1.80 -6.33
C GLN A 112 -0.47 1.30 -5.77
N LYS A 113 -1.54 1.52 -6.55
CA LYS A 113 -2.85 0.90 -6.32
C LYS A 113 -2.84 -0.54 -6.83
N TYR A 114 -3.77 -1.34 -6.32
CA TYR A 114 -3.91 -2.74 -6.70
C TYR A 114 -3.93 -3.01 -8.22
N PRO A 115 -4.73 -2.30 -9.05
CA PRO A 115 -4.83 -2.63 -10.48
C PRO A 115 -3.49 -2.58 -11.23
N ALA A 116 -2.59 -1.67 -10.83
CA ALA A 116 -1.27 -1.55 -11.42
C ALA A 116 -0.35 -2.72 -11.04
N LEU A 117 -0.53 -3.29 -9.85
CA LEU A 117 0.29 -4.39 -9.31
C LEU A 117 -0.28 -5.78 -9.62
N ALA A 118 -1.58 -5.88 -9.91
CA ALA A 118 -2.27 -7.15 -10.12
C ALA A 118 -1.59 -8.09 -11.13
N PRO A 119 -1.06 -7.63 -12.27
CA PRO A 119 -0.35 -8.52 -13.21
C PRO A 119 0.84 -9.24 -12.57
N LEU A 120 1.65 -8.53 -11.77
CA LEU A 120 2.78 -9.13 -11.06
C LEU A 120 2.32 -10.03 -9.92
N LEU A 121 1.37 -9.57 -9.11
CA LEU A 121 0.90 -10.34 -7.95
C LEU A 121 0.34 -11.70 -8.33
N ARG A 122 -0.40 -11.78 -9.45
CA ARG A 122 -0.96 -13.04 -9.96
C ARG A 122 0.10 -14.06 -10.40
N LEU A 123 1.34 -13.62 -10.68
CA LEU A 123 2.45 -14.54 -10.98
C LEU A 123 2.94 -15.28 -9.73
N TYR A 124 2.85 -14.64 -8.57
CA TYR A 124 3.49 -15.10 -7.34
C TYR A 124 2.51 -15.56 -6.26
N VAL A 125 1.25 -15.09 -6.29
CA VAL A 125 0.25 -15.39 -5.28
C VAL A 125 -1.04 -15.85 -5.95
N ARG A 126 -1.40 -17.11 -5.74
CA ARG A 126 -2.63 -17.71 -6.25
C ARG A 126 -3.83 -17.29 -5.39
N PRO A 127 -5.05 -17.19 -5.96
CA PRO A 127 -6.23 -16.72 -5.23
C PRO A 127 -6.62 -17.55 -3.98
N HIS A 128 -6.31 -18.85 -3.97
CA HIS A 128 -6.60 -19.74 -2.85
C HIS A 128 -5.52 -19.74 -1.75
N GLN A 129 -4.39 -19.05 -1.98
CA GLN A 129 -3.29 -19.01 -1.02
C GLN A 129 -3.61 -18.05 0.12
N ARG A 130 -3.13 -18.40 1.32
CA ARG A 130 -3.29 -17.57 2.50
C ARG A 130 -2.21 -16.50 2.52
N LEU A 131 -2.63 -15.24 2.44
CA LEU A 131 -1.72 -14.10 2.35
C LEU A 131 -1.88 -13.12 3.51
N LEU A 132 -0.77 -12.49 3.87
CA LEU A 132 -0.70 -11.45 4.89
C LEU A 132 -0.33 -10.10 4.26
N LEU A 133 -1.16 -9.08 4.47
CA LEU A 133 -0.83 -7.67 4.23
C LEU A 133 -0.32 -7.06 5.54
N VAL A 134 0.97 -6.69 5.58
CA VAL A 134 1.57 -6.06 6.76
C VAL A 134 1.52 -4.54 6.63
N GLY A 135 1.27 -3.85 7.76
CA GLY A 135 1.04 -2.40 7.79
C GLY A 135 -0.08 -1.99 6.84
N CYS A 136 -1.22 -2.68 6.92
CA CYS A 136 -2.29 -2.54 5.94
C CYS A 136 -2.90 -1.12 5.87
N GLY A 137 -2.79 -0.36 6.97
CA GLY A 137 -3.42 0.94 7.11
C GLY A 137 -4.90 0.92 6.75
N ASN A 138 -5.37 2.01 6.14
CA ASN A 138 -6.73 2.16 5.62
C ASN A 138 -6.80 2.00 4.09
N SER A 139 -5.80 1.32 3.51
CA SER A 139 -5.75 1.03 2.07
C SER A 139 -6.90 0.12 1.64
N VAL A 140 -7.40 0.32 0.42
CA VAL A 140 -8.38 -0.58 -0.22
C VAL A 140 -7.70 -1.72 -0.98
N PHE A 141 -6.39 -1.92 -0.81
CA PHE A 141 -5.62 -2.94 -1.52
C PHE A 141 -6.14 -4.36 -1.27
N GLY A 142 -6.33 -4.74 0.00
CA GLY A 142 -6.88 -6.05 0.36
C GLY A 142 -8.31 -6.25 -0.16
N GLU A 143 -9.15 -5.22 -0.13
CA GLU A 143 -10.49 -5.28 -0.73
C GLU A 143 -10.43 -5.57 -2.23
N ASN A 144 -9.54 -4.88 -2.95
CA ASN A 144 -9.38 -5.10 -4.38
C ASN A 144 -8.82 -6.49 -4.70
N MET A 145 -7.94 -7.04 -3.86
CA MET A 145 -7.52 -8.44 -3.95
C MET A 145 -8.71 -9.39 -3.80
N VAL A 146 -9.57 -9.18 -2.79
CA VAL A 146 -10.76 -10.03 -2.63
C VAL A 146 -11.70 -9.93 -3.82
N HIS A 147 -11.88 -8.72 -4.38
CA HIS A 147 -12.64 -8.55 -5.63
C HIS A 147 -12.00 -9.26 -6.83
N ASP A 148 -10.68 -9.46 -6.81
CA ASP A 148 -9.93 -10.22 -7.81
C ASP A 148 -9.87 -11.73 -7.51
N GLY A 149 -10.62 -12.21 -6.52
CA GLY A 149 -10.82 -13.63 -6.23
C GLY A 149 -9.97 -14.20 -5.09
N TYR A 150 -9.12 -13.40 -4.44
CA TYR A 150 -8.34 -13.85 -3.30
C TYR A 150 -9.24 -14.17 -2.10
N GLN A 151 -9.04 -15.33 -1.47
CA GLN A 151 -10.02 -15.90 -0.54
C GLN A 151 -9.66 -15.77 0.94
N ASP A 152 -8.36 -15.70 1.26
CA ASP A 152 -7.86 -15.59 2.63
C ASP A 152 -6.81 -14.48 2.74
N VAL A 153 -7.28 -13.27 3.02
CA VAL A 153 -6.46 -12.05 3.14
C VAL A 153 -6.46 -11.60 4.60
N VAL A 154 -5.36 -11.90 5.29
CA VAL A 154 -5.10 -11.41 6.64
C VAL A 154 -4.40 -10.06 6.54
N ASN A 155 -4.81 -9.11 7.38
CA ASN A 155 -4.29 -7.75 7.41
C ASN A 155 -3.85 -7.44 8.84
N ILE A 156 -2.63 -6.95 8.98
CA ILE A 156 -2.14 -6.47 10.28
C ILE A 156 -1.66 -5.03 10.19
N ASP A 157 -1.82 -4.33 11.30
CA ASP A 157 -1.28 -2.99 11.51
C ASP A 157 -1.00 -2.78 12.99
N ILE A 158 0.01 -1.95 13.29
CA ILE A 158 0.36 -1.59 14.67
C ILE A 158 -0.70 -0.67 15.29
N SER A 159 -1.40 0.10 14.45
CA SER A 159 -2.44 1.05 14.86
C SER A 159 -3.73 0.33 15.24
N SER A 160 -4.13 0.48 16.50
CA SER A 160 -5.44 0.00 16.96
C SER A 160 -6.60 0.71 16.28
N VAL A 161 -6.43 2.02 16.03
CA VAL A 161 -7.44 2.89 15.44
C VAL A 161 -7.84 2.40 14.05
N VAL A 162 -6.86 2.13 13.19
CA VAL A 162 -7.15 1.72 11.81
C VAL A 162 -7.72 0.31 11.76
N ILE A 163 -7.24 -0.60 12.61
CA ILE A 163 -7.76 -1.97 12.68
C ILE A 163 -9.22 -1.97 13.09
N GLU A 164 -9.61 -1.18 14.08
CA GLU A 164 -11.03 -1.06 14.49
C GLU A 164 -11.90 -0.48 13.36
N GLN A 165 -11.40 0.56 12.66
CA GLN A 165 -12.09 1.14 11.51
C GLN A 165 -12.30 0.11 10.39
N MET A 166 -11.26 -0.66 10.05
CA MET A 166 -11.30 -1.63 8.96
C MET A 166 -12.14 -2.86 9.31
N LYS A 167 -12.06 -3.35 10.55
CA LYS A 167 -12.98 -4.38 11.07
C LYS A 167 -14.43 -3.96 10.95
N LYS A 168 -14.75 -2.72 11.34
CA LYS A 168 -16.13 -2.19 11.22
C LYS A 168 -16.55 -2.07 9.75
N LYS A 169 -15.66 -1.57 8.88
CA LYS A 169 -15.94 -1.37 7.45
C LYS A 169 -16.20 -2.68 6.72
N TYR A 170 -15.46 -3.74 7.05
CA TYR A 170 -15.49 -5.03 6.34
C TYR A 170 -16.03 -6.18 7.20
N HIS A 171 -16.87 -5.88 8.19
CA HIS A 171 -17.44 -6.86 9.12
C HIS A 171 -18.21 -8.01 8.44
N ASP A 172 -18.72 -7.76 7.23
CA ASP A 172 -19.51 -8.67 6.39
C ASP A 172 -18.68 -9.35 5.28
N LYS A 173 -17.36 -9.10 5.22
CA LYS A 173 -16.44 -9.70 4.23
C LYS A 173 -15.51 -10.71 4.92
N PRO A 174 -15.90 -12.00 5.08
CA PRO A 174 -15.12 -12.99 5.83
C PRO A 174 -13.73 -13.30 5.24
N GLN A 175 -13.50 -12.98 3.95
CA GLN A 175 -12.20 -13.11 3.30
C GLN A 175 -11.17 -12.11 3.84
N LEU A 176 -11.63 -10.98 4.43
CA LEU A 176 -10.79 -9.94 4.99
C LEU A 176 -10.74 -10.05 6.51
N LYS A 177 -9.57 -10.45 7.03
CA LYS A 177 -9.33 -10.55 8.47
C LYS A 177 -8.41 -9.41 8.87
N TYR A 178 -8.75 -8.66 9.91
CA TYR A 178 -7.93 -7.55 10.42
C TYR A 178 -7.52 -7.83 11.86
N THR A 179 -6.23 -7.69 12.19
CA THR A 179 -5.72 -7.91 13.54
C THR A 179 -4.70 -6.83 13.90
N LYS A 180 -4.81 -6.26 15.11
CA LYS A 180 -3.78 -5.35 15.62
C LYS A 180 -2.56 -6.17 15.96
N MET A 181 -1.43 -5.90 15.32
CA MET A 181 -0.21 -6.65 15.53
C MET A 181 0.99 -5.82 15.09
N ASP A 182 2.09 -5.94 15.83
CA ASP A 182 3.38 -5.39 15.43
C ASP A 182 4.07 -6.41 14.50
N VAL A 183 4.39 -6.02 13.27
CA VAL A 183 5.04 -6.92 12.30
C VAL A 183 6.41 -7.44 12.78
N ARG A 184 7.03 -6.78 13.78
CA ARG A 184 8.28 -7.21 14.42
C ARG A 184 8.07 -8.33 15.45
N ASN A 185 6.82 -8.62 15.80
CA ASN A 185 6.42 -9.70 16.70
C ASN A 185 5.06 -10.26 16.26
N MET A 186 5.10 -11.30 15.44
CA MET A 186 3.94 -12.04 14.93
C MET A 186 3.80 -13.40 15.61
N SER A 187 4.11 -13.49 16.90
CA SER A 187 4.08 -14.75 17.67
C SER A 187 2.71 -15.44 17.72
N ASP A 188 1.63 -14.72 17.50
CA ASP A 188 0.27 -15.29 17.35
C ASP A 188 0.09 -16.11 16.06
N PHE A 189 1.02 -15.98 15.10
CA PHE A 189 1.06 -16.78 13.88
C PHE A 189 2.09 -17.90 13.99
N GLU A 190 1.66 -19.11 13.65
CA GLU A 190 2.53 -20.29 13.57
C GLU A 190 3.58 -20.12 12.47
N SER A 191 4.74 -20.76 12.64
CA SER A 191 5.76 -20.83 11.60
C SER A 191 5.21 -21.56 10.37
N GLY A 192 5.52 -21.09 9.17
CA GLY A 192 5.04 -21.71 7.93
C GLY A 192 3.54 -21.60 7.67
N SER A 193 2.83 -20.69 8.34
CA SER A 193 1.36 -20.56 8.24
C SER A 193 0.86 -19.68 7.08
N PHE A 194 1.76 -19.01 6.34
CA PHE A 194 1.40 -18.15 5.21
C PHE A 194 2.14 -18.55 3.93
N ASP A 195 1.43 -18.47 2.81
CA ASP A 195 1.99 -18.65 1.46
C ASP A 195 2.66 -17.38 0.95
N ALA A 196 2.13 -16.22 1.34
CA ALA A 196 2.59 -14.93 0.86
C ALA A 196 2.48 -13.85 1.94
N VAL A 197 3.46 -12.94 1.95
CA VAL A 197 3.43 -11.71 2.73
C VAL A 197 3.65 -10.55 1.76
N ILE A 198 2.79 -9.53 1.78
CA ILE A 198 2.93 -8.33 0.98
C ILE A 198 3.14 -7.14 1.91
N ASP A 199 4.27 -6.45 1.72
CA ASP A 199 4.60 -5.18 2.34
C ASP A 199 4.50 -4.06 1.31
N LYS A 200 3.66 -3.06 1.58
CA LYS A 200 3.57 -1.83 0.77
C LYS A 200 3.86 -0.60 1.62
N GLY A 201 5.15 -0.34 1.84
CA GLY A 201 5.67 0.84 2.55
C GLY A 201 5.83 0.70 4.07
N THR A 202 5.57 -0.48 4.62
CA THR A 202 5.75 -0.76 6.05
C THR A 202 7.21 -0.80 6.44
N LEU A 203 8.06 -1.49 5.67
CA LEU A 203 9.50 -1.48 5.94
C LEU A 203 10.08 -0.07 5.79
N ASP A 204 9.57 0.74 4.86
CA ASP A 204 9.99 2.15 4.74
C ASP A 204 9.64 2.97 5.99
N SER A 205 8.43 2.76 6.52
CA SER A 205 7.99 3.37 7.77
C SER A 205 8.88 2.99 8.95
N ILE A 206 9.20 1.69 9.11
CA ILE A 206 10.11 1.21 10.16
C ILE A 206 11.50 1.83 10.01
N MET A 207 11.95 2.00 8.78
CA MET A 207 13.29 2.49 8.47
C MET A 207 13.49 3.98 8.77
N CYS A 208 12.40 4.75 8.93
CA CYS A 208 12.44 6.12 9.42
C CYS A 208 12.56 6.23 10.96
N GLY A 209 12.42 5.11 11.69
CA GLY A 209 12.46 5.07 13.15
C GLY A 209 13.87 4.95 13.74
N GLN A 210 13.95 5.05 15.07
CA GLN A 210 15.16 4.69 15.81
C GLN A 210 15.40 3.18 15.73
N ASN A 211 16.66 2.75 15.83
CA ASN A 211 17.05 1.32 15.72
C ASN A 211 16.52 0.65 14.44
N SER A 212 16.39 1.42 13.35
CA SER A 212 15.77 0.99 12.10
C SER A 212 16.34 -0.31 11.54
N GLN A 213 17.66 -0.49 11.59
CA GLN A 213 18.32 -1.73 11.13
C GLN A 213 17.86 -2.96 11.92
N GLU A 214 17.85 -2.85 13.25
CA GLU A 214 17.45 -3.94 14.14
C GLU A 214 15.95 -4.25 13.96
N HIS A 215 15.12 -3.22 13.86
CA HIS A 215 13.68 -3.36 13.65
C HIS A 215 13.35 -3.94 12.27
N ALA A 216 14.07 -3.56 11.23
CA ALA A 216 13.99 -4.17 9.91
C ALA A 216 14.37 -5.64 9.97
N ALA A 217 15.51 -5.99 10.60
CA ALA A 217 15.93 -7.38 10.75
C ALA A 217 14.90 -8.22 11.53
N LYS A 218 14.30 -7.68 12.59
CA LYS A 218 13.22 -8.33 13.36
C LYS A 218 11.98 -8.59 12.50
N MET A 219 11.49 -7.57 11.78
CA MET A 219 10.37 -7.73 10.85
C MET A 219 10.66 -8.81 9.81
N LEU A 220 11.81 -8.74 9.15
CA LEU A 220 12.20 -9.66 8.09
C LEU A 220 12.40 -11.10 8.62
N GLY A 221 12.89 -11.25 9.85
CA GLY A 221 12.97 -12.53 10.55
C GLY A 221 11.59 -13.14 10.82
N GLU A 222 10.65 -12.35 11.33
CA GLU A 222 9.27 -12.81 11.55
C GLU A 222 8.57 -13.16 10.22
N VAL A 223 8.75 -12.36 9.17
CA VAL A 223 8.25 -12.67 7.82
C VAL A 223 8.80 -14.01 7.33
N ASN A 224 10.11 -14.24 7.43
CA ASN A 224 10.70 -15.51 7.05
C ASN A 224 10.15 -16.69 7.88
N ARG A 225 9.94 -16.49 9.19
CA ARG A 225 9.43 -17.52 10.09
C ARG A 225 8.02 -17.97 9.70
N ILE A 226 7.11 -17.03 9.45
CA ILE A 226 5.70 -17.34 9.15
C ILE A 226 5.48 -17.84 7.72
N LEU A 227 6.40 -17.56 6.80
CA LEU A 227 6.32 -18.06 5.44
C LEU A 227 6.58 -19.56 5.38
N ASN A 228 5.74 -20.28 4.63
CA ASN A 228 6.00 -21.68 4.27
C ASN A 228 7.20 -21.81 3.33
N ASP A 229 7.68 -23.04 3.16
CA ASP A 229 8.71 -23.34 2.16
C ASP A 229 8.23 -22.88 0.79
N LYS A 230 9.10 -22.14 0.06
CA LYS A 230 8.78 -21.49 -1.22
C LYS A 230 7.72 -20.39 -1.15
N GLY A 231 7.29 -20.00 0.06
CA GLY A 231 6.46 -18.84 0.28
C GLY A 231 7.15 -17.55 -0.16
N VAL A 232 6.35 -16.54 -0.50
CA VAL A 232 6.85 -15.30 -1.12
C VAL A 232 6.64 -14.08 -0.24
N TYR A 233 7.69 -13.30 -0.04
CA TYR A 233 7.61 -11.95 0.49
C TYR A 233 7.72 -10.94 -0.65
N ILE A 234 6.72 -10.08 -0.80
CA ILE A 234 6.67 -9.06 -1.86
C ILE A 234 6.71 -7.68 -1.21
N MET A 235 7.80 -6.94 -1.43
CA MET A 235 8.00 -5.60 -0.89
C MET A 235 7.90 -4.55 -1.99
N ILE A 236 6.90 -3.66 -1.88
CA ILE A 236 6.70 -2.50 -2.76
C ILE A 236 7.18 -1.26 -2.02
N THR A 237 8.18 -0.57 -2.58
CA THR A 237 8.96 0.43 -1.84
C THR A 237 9.59 1.50 -2.76
N TYR A 238 9.99 2.62 -2.16
CA TYR A 238 10.94 3.58 -2.74
C TYR A 238 12.41 3.23 -2.46
N GLY A 239 12.67 2.25 -1.60
CA GLY A 239 14.00 1.88 -1.17
C GLY A 239 14.87 1.40 -2.33
N ASP A 240 15.96 2.14 -2.55
CA ASP A 240 16.91 1.89 -3.63
C ASP A 240 17.58 0.51 -3.50
N PRO A 241 17.83 -0.18 -4.64
CA PRO A 241 18.51 -1.48 -4.67
C PRO A 241 19.84 -1.53 -3.94
N SER A 242 20.63 -0.44 -3.95
CA SER A 242 21.92 -0.34 -3.24
C SER A 242 21.82 -0.54 -1.73
N TYR A 243 20.62 -0.43 -1.17
CA TYR A 243 20.37 -0.62 0.25
C TYR A 243 19.41 -1.79 0.50
N ARG A 244 18.28 -1.85 -0.20
CA ARG A 244 17.27 -2.89 0.01
C ARG A 244 17.75 -4.27 -0.40
N LEU A 245 18.52 -4.41 -1.49
CA LEU A 245 19.05 -5.73 -1.87
C LEU A 245 20.01 -6.27 -0.83
N ASN A 246 20.90 -5.42 -0.29
CA ASN A 246 21.84 -5.84 0.75
C ASN A 246 21.10 -6.32 1.99
N LEU A 247 20.15 -5.54 2.49
CA LEU A 247 19.32 -5.92 3.63
C LEU A 247 18.60 -7.27 3.44
N LEU A 248 18.09 -7.54 2.24
CA LEU A 248 17.38 -8.79 1.93
C LEU A 248 18.35 -9.97 1.72
N LYS A 249 19.49 -9.76 1.03
CA LYS A 249 20.49 -10.79 0.74
C LYS A 249 21.30 -11.19 1.97
N ASP A 250 21.63 -10.24 2.86
CA ASP A 250 22.46 -10.48 4.05
C ASP A 250 21.79 -11.44 5.05
N LEU A 251 20.45 -11.45 5.09
CA LEU A 251 19.70 -12.39 5.90
C LEU A 251 19.75 -13.83 5.35
N GLN A 252 20.17 -14.00 4.09
CA GLN A 252 20.27 -15.27 3.38
C GLN A 252 18.99 -16.09 3.46
N PHE A 253 17.82 -15.45 3.58
CA PHE A 253 16.53 -16.11 3.70
C PHE A 253 15.90 -16.46 2.35
N TRP A 254 16.30 -15.76 1.29
CA TRP A 254 15.53 -15.70 0.07
C TRP A 254 16.39 -15.65 -1.18
N THR A 255 15.85 -16.24 -2.24
CA THR A 255 16.18 -15.84 -3.61
C THR A 255 15.37 -14.58 -3.96
N VAL A 256 16.04 -13.49 -4.34
CA VAL A 256 15.39 -12.19 -4.62
C VAL A 256 15.27 -11.94 -6.12
N LYS A 257 14.09 -11.54 -6.57
CA LYS A 257 13.82 -10.98 -7.91
C LYS A 257 13.41 -9.52 -7.79
N LEU A 258 13.98 -8.65 -8.61
CA LEU A 258 13.66 -7.22 -8.61
C LEU A 258 12.82 -6.88 -9.83
N HIS A 259 11.64 -6.30 -9.61
CA HIS A 259 10.80 -5.72 -10.64
C HIS A 259 10.70 -4.21 -10.41
N VAL A 260 10.33 -3.47 -11.45
CA VAL A 260 10.12 -2.02 -11.37
C VAL A 260 8.81 -1.63 -12.04
N ILE A 261 8.20 -0.57 -11.53
CA ILE A 261 6.99 0.01 -12.10
C ILE A 261 7.07 1.53 -12.07
N ASP A 262 6.76 2.17 -13.20
CA ASP A 262 6.76 3.62 -13.31
C ASP A 262 5.79 4.24 -12.29
N ARG A 263 6.18 5.35 -11.66
CA ARG A 263 5.35 6.02 -10.63
C ARG A 263 4.07 6.61 -11.20
N TRP A 264 4.09 7.01 -12.46
CA TRP A 264 3.04 7.82 -13.04
C TRP A 264 2.80 7.49 -14.53
N GLU A 265 1.54 7.32 -14.93
CA GLU A 265 1.10 6.92 -16.29
C GLU A 265 1.27 8.01 -17.39
N ARG A 266 2.05 9.08 -17.19
CA ARG A 266 2.18 10.20 -18.17
C ARG A 266 3.12 9.89 -19.31
N SER A 267 4.02 8.91 -19.17
CA SER A 267 4.74 8.43 -20.35
C SER A 267 3.82 7.48 -21.11
N SER A 268 3.41 7.88 -22.31
CA SER A 268 2.72 7.01 -23.28
C SER A 268 3.57 5.81 -23.73
N LYS A 269 4.79 5.69 -23.23
CA LYS A 269 5.67 4.53 -23.35
C LYS A 269 5.84 3.92 -21.97
N LYS A 270 5.24 2.73 -21.78
CA LYS A 270 5.57 1.86 -20.66
C LYS A 270 7.00 1.39 -20.87
N THR A 271 7.90 1.75 -19.96
CA THR A 271 9.35 1.54 -20.17
C THR A 271 9.78 0.14 -19.74
N TRP A 272 9.04 -0.43 -18.79
CA TRP A 272 9.38 -1.69 -18.14
C TRP A 272 8.23 -2.69 -18.26
N ASP A 273 8.57 -3.93 -18.57
CA ASP A 273 7.62 -5.01 -18.39
C ASP A 273 7.58 -5.39 -16.91
N LEU A 274 6.43 -5.12 -16.27
CA LEU A 274 6.20 -5.38 -14.86
C LEU A 274 6.31 -6.87 -14.52
N THR A 275 6.06 -7.77 -15.46
CA THR A 275 6.08 -9.20 -15.21
C THR A 275 7.45 -9.84 -15.36
N GLU A 276 8.41 -9.12 -15.96
CA GLU A 276 9.77 -9.60 -16.19
C GLU A 276 10.73 -8.97 -15.18
N PRO A 277 11.44 -9.78 -14.35
CA PRO A 277 12.39 -9.25 -13.40
C PRO A 277 13.60 -8.63 -14.11
N LEU A 278 14.14 -7.56 -13.54
CA LEU A 278 15.41 -6.99 -13.96
C LEU A 278 16.53 -8.01 -13.76
N PRO A 279 17.55 -8.03 -14.65
CA PRO A 279 18.71 -8.87 -14.47
C PRO A 279 19.50 -8.40 -13.24
N LEU A 280 19.33 -9.11 -12.13
CA LEU A 280 20.12 -8.89 -10.92
C LEU A 280 21.48 -9.56 -11.08
N GLN A 281 22.51 -8.77 -11.34
CA GLN A 281 23.89 -9.19 -11.05
C GLN A 281 24.16 -8.94 -9.56
N ASP A 282 25.24 -9.50 -9.01
CA ASP A 282 25.56 -9.33 -7.59
C ASP A 282 25.97 -7.90 -7.21
N ASP A 283 26.18 -7.01 -8.18
CA ASP A 283 26.41 -5.59 -7.94
C ASP A 283 25.15 -4.73 -8.12
N SER A 284 24.97 -3.73 -7.27
CA SER A 284 23.91 -2.73 -7.43
C SER A 284 24.20 -1.74 -8.57
N THR A 285 25.45 -1.69 -9.04
CA THR A 285 25.94 -0.83 -10.11
C THR A 285 25.28 -1.16 -11.45
N SER A 286 25.08 -2.44 -11.75
CA SER A 286 24.38 -2.89 -12.97
C SER A 286 22.94 -2.37 -13.03
N ILE A 287 22.23 -2.34 -11.91
CA ILE A 287 20.86 -1.82 -11.82
C ILE A 287 20.82 -0.30 -12.02
N ILE A 288 21.79 0.45 -11.46
CA ILE A 288 21.91 1.89 -11.69
C ILE A 288 22.21 2.19 -13.17
N ASN A 289 23.08 1.41 -13.80
CA ASN A 289 23.38 1.57 -15.23
C ASN A 289 22.15 1.28 -16.10
N LEU A 290 21.31 0.32 -15.71
CA LEU A 290 20.09 -0.05 -16.43
C LEU A 290 18.98 0.99 -16.27
N LEU A 291 18.73 1.45 -15.03
CA LEU A 291 17.62 2.34 -14.70
C LEU A 291 17.96 3.84 -14.86
N GLY A 292 19.26 4.16 -14.92
CA GLY A 292 19.76 5.52 -14.83
C GLY A 292 19.90 6.00 -13.38
N PRO A 293 20.45 7.21 -13.16
CA PRO A 293 20.87 7.67 -11.83
C PRO A 293 19.73 8.03 -10.88
N LYS A 294 18.51 8.31 -11.39
CA LYS A 294 17.33 8.69 -10.59
C LYS A 294 16.06 8.22 -11.30
N PRO A 295 15.80 6.91 -11.34
CA PRO A 295 14.63 6.39 -12.04
C PRO A 295 13.35 6.81 -11.33
N ASP A 296 12.33 7.15 -12.13
CA ASP A 296 11.02 7.56 -11.63
C ASP A 296 10.10 6.35 -11.39
N VAL A 297 10.56 5.40 -10.57
CA VAL A 297 9.93 4.09 -10.39
C VAL A 297 9.67 3.78 -8.91
N HIS A 298 8.72 2.87 -8.66
CA HIS A 298 8.68 2.08 -7.44
C HIS A 298 9.39 0.74 -7.69
N TYR A 299 10.13 0.26 -6.69
CA TYR A 299 10.78 -1.03 -6.71
C TYR A 299 9.88 -2.08 -6.10
N ILE A 300 9.89 -3.29 -6.67
CA ILE A 300 9.15 -4.43 -6.17
C ILE A 300 10.14 -5.59 -6.00
N TYR A 301 10.49 -5.88 -4.74
CA TYR A 301 11.36 -7.01 -4.40
C TYR A 301 10.49 -8.21 -4.10
N VAL A 302 10.60 -9.24 -4.93
CA VAL A 302 9.94 -10.53 -4.72
C VAL A 302 10.97 -11.50 -4.17
N CYS A 303 10.84 -11.81 -2.89
CA CYS A 303 11.75 -12.68 -2.13
C CYS A 303 11.09 -14.04 -1.96
N ILE A 304 11.68 -15.08 -2.55
CA ILE A 304 11.16 -16.45 -2.50
C ILE A 304 11.95 -17.20 -1.43
N LYS A 305 11.27 -17.73 -0.41
CA LYS A 305 11.89 -18.49 0.67
C LYS A 305 12.58 -19.74 0.15
N ASP A 306 13.85 -19.90 0.51
CA ASP A 306 14.58 -21.13 0.20
C ASP A 306 14.02 -22.30 1.02
N ASN A 307 14.32 -23.53 0.64
CA ASN A 307 13.84 -24.69 1.39
C ASN A 307 14.66 -24.80 2.69
N ASP A 308 14.00 -24.87 3.86
CA ASP A 308 14.72 -25.03 5.13
C ASP A 308 15.54 -26.34 5.15
N SER A 309 15.08 -27.40 4.48
CA SER A 309 15.82 -28.67 4.32
C SER A 309 17.12 -28.54 3.52
N ALA A 310 17.13 -27.73 2.47
CA ALA A 310 18.32 -27.52 1.63
C ALA A 310 19.43 -26.76 2.39
N ARG A 311 19.07 -25.89 3.34
CA ARG A 311 20.07 -25.20 4.18
C ARG A 311 20.69 -26.10 5.24
N VAL A 312 19.94 -27.08 5.75
CA VAL A 312 20.48 -28.07 6.69
C VAL A 312 21.46 -28.98 5.96
N GLU A 313 21.14 -29.43 4.75
CA GLU A 313 22.05 -30.22 3.90
C GLU A 313 23.34 -29.47 3.55
N LEU A 314 23.25 -28.21 3.10
CA LEU A 314 24.45 -27.38 2.84
C LEU A 314 25.32 -27.17 4.09
N LYS A 315 24.72 -26.99 5.27
CA LYS A 315 25.48 -26.86 6.52
C LYS A 315 26.15 -28.17 6.94
N VAL A 316 25.55 -29.31 6.63
CA VAL A 316 26.17 -30.63 6.89
C VAL A 316 27.35 -30.84 5.94
N GLU A 317 27.20 -30.54 4.65
CA GLU A 317 28.28 -30.70 3.66
C GLU A 317 29.49 -29.79 3.94
N ILE A 318 29.28 -28.53 4.32
CA ILE A 318 30.38 -27.62 4.70
C ILE A 318 31.14 -28.14 5.93
N ASN A 319 30.41 -28.66 6.93
CA ASN A 319 31.03 -29.21 8.14
C ASN A 319 31.75 -30.55 7.92
N GLU A 320 31.42 -31.28 6.84
CA GLU A 320 32.11 -32.51 6.43
C GLU A 320 33.32 -32.22 5.54
N ALA A 321 33.30 -31.14 4.75
CA ALA A 321 34.44 -30.73 3.92
C ALA A 321 35.61 -30.12 4.70
N ASP A 322 35.35 -29.62 5.92
CA ASP A 322 36.35 -29.05 6.83
C ASP A 322 36.96 -30.08 7.83
N LYS A 323 36.68 -31.38 7.63
CA LYS A 323 37.28 -32.50 8.40
C LYS A 323 38.22 -33.34 7.56
#